data_AF-A0A820KTD1-F1
#
_entry.id   AF-A0A820KTD1-F1
#
_cell.length_a   1.000
_cell.length_b   1.000
_cell.length_c   1.000
_cell.angle_alpha   90.00
_cell.angle_beta   90.00
_cell.angle_gamma   90.00
#
_symmetry.space_group_name_H-M   'P 1'
#
loop_
_entity.id
_entity.type
_entity.pdbx_description
1 polymer ?
#
loop_
_entity_poly.entity_id
_entity_poly.type
_entity_poly.pdbx_seq_one_letter_code
_entity_poly.pdbx_strand_id
1 'polypeptide(L)'
;LEKLRKIADQCTGLQGFLVFHSFGGGTGSGFTSLLMERLSVDYGKKSKLEFAIYPAPQVSTAVVEPYNSILTTHCTLEHTDCAFMVDNEAIYDICRRNLNIERPSYQNLNRLIAQIVSS
;
A
#
# COMPACT_ATOMS: atom_id res chain seq x y z
N LEU A 1 6.67 16.08 -5.37
CA LEU A 1 5.80 16.10 -6.57
C LEU A 1 6.59 16.35 -7.86
N GLU A 2 7.57 17.26 -7.89
CA GLU A 2 8.36 17.55 -9.10
C GLU A 2 9.00 16.32 -9.77
N LYS A 3 9.58 15.40 -9.00
CA LYS A 3 10.14 14.15 -9.55
C LYS A 3 9.07 13.27 -10.23
N LEU A 4 7.89 13.22 -9.64
CA LEU A 4 6.74 12.48 -10.16
C LEU A 4 6.27 13.10 -11.48
N ARG A 5 6.20 14.44 -11.53
CA ARG A 5 5.90 15.20 -12.74
C ARG A 5 6.90 14.94 -13.86
N LYS A 6 8.20 14.95 -13.55
CA LYS A 6 9.24 14.64 -14.54
C LYS A 6 9.06 13.27 -15.19
N ILE A 7 8.65 12.26 -14.43
CA ILE A 7 8.40 10.90 -14.96
C ILE A 7 7.08 10.88 -15.75
N ALA A 8 6.04 11.56 -15.26
CA ALA A 8 4.78 11.67 -15.97
C ALA A 8 4.93 12.36 -17.34
N ASP A 9 5.77 13.40 -17.42
CA ASP A 9 6.09 14.13 -18.66
C ASP A 9 6.86 13.25 -19.68
N GLN A 10 7.54 12.19 -19.24
CA GLN A 10 8.19 11.21 -20.11
C GLN A 10 7.20 10.19 -20.70
N CYS A 11 5.99 10.08 -20.16
CA CYS A 11 4.97 9.17 -20.65
C CYS A 11 4.13 9.85 -21.75
N THR A 12 4.03 9.21 -22.91
CA THR A 12 3.13 9.69 -24.00
C THR A 12 1.64 9.56 -23.65
N GLY A 13 1.30 8.68 -22.71
CA GLY A 13 -0.08 8.45 -22.26
C GLY A 13 -0.13 7.79 -20.89
N LEU A 14 0.13 8.55 -19.82
CA LEU A 14 0.02 8.06 -18.45
C LEU A 14 -1.40 7.53 -18.17
N GLN A 15 -1.51 6.27 -17.74
CA GLN A 15 -2.80 5.66 -17.37
C GLN A 15 -3.18 5.98 -15.92
N GLY A 16 -2.22 5.88 -15.01
CA GLY A 16 -2.49 5.97 -13.58
C GLY A 16 -1.25 5.79 -12.71
N PHE A 17 -1.48 5.70 -11.40
CA PHE A 17 -0.48 5.49 -10.37
C PHE A 17 -0.80 4.23 -9.58
N LEU A 18 0.24 3.45 -9.29
CA LEU A 18 0.20 2.31 -8.37
C LEU A 18 0.94 2.73 -7.10
N VAL A 19 0.23 2.79 -5.99
CA VAL A 19 0.73 3.31 -4.71
C VAL A 19 0.84 2.17 -3.71
N PHE A 20 2.06 1.88 -3.26
CA PHE A 20 2.33 0.84 -2.28
C PHE A 20 2.63 1.47 -0.93
N HIS A 21 1.86 1.12 0.10
CA HIS A 21 2.04 1.69 1.43
C HIS A 21 1.58 0.73 2.53
N SER A 22 1.89 1.07 3.79
CA SER A 22 1.38 0.36 4.96
C SER A 22 0.38 1.22 5.71
N PHE A 23 -0.72 0.59 6.17
CA PHE A 23 -1.72 1.24 7.01
C PHE A 23 -1.17 1.56 8.41
N GLY A 24 -0.31 0.68 8.94
CA GLY A 24 0.22 0.81 10.29
C GLY A 24 1.33 1.85 10.46
N GLY A 25 2.11 2.13 9.41
CA GLY A 25 3.26 3.03 9.51
C GLY A 25 2.85 4.51 9.48
N GLY A 26 3.51 5.36 10.26
CA GLY A 26 3.23 6.82 10.27
C GLY A 26 3.45 7.50 8.91
N THR A 27 4.52 7.12 8.19
CA THR A 27 4.74 7.59 6.81
C THR A 27 3.80 6.91 5.83
N GLY A 28 3.62 5.59 5.94
CA GLY A 28 2.74 4.82 5.06
C GLY A 28 1.28 5.27 5.11
N SER A 29 0.82 5.76 6.25
CA SER A 29 -0.50 6.36 6.43
C SER A 29 -0.50 7.83 6.04
N GLY A 30 0.12 8.70 6.85
CA GLY A 30 -0.03 10.15 6.74
C GLY A 30 0.57 10.76 5.47
N PHE A 31 1.77 10.32 5.06
CA PHE A 31 2.37 10.84 3.84
C PHE A 31 1.64 10.36 2.59
N THR A 32 1.18 9.11 2.57
CA THR A 32 0.40 8.56 1.46
C THR A 32 -0.93 9.32 1.30
N SER A 33 -1.65 9.57 2.39
CA SER A 33 -2.88 10.38 2.35
C SER A 33 -2.65 11.74 1.69
N LEU A 34 -1.61 12.46 2.12
CA LEU A 34 -1.26 13.76 1.53
C LEU A 34 -0.83 13.64 0.06
N LEU A 35 -0.10 12.58 -0.29
CA LEU A 35 0.33 12.34 -1.66
C LEU A 35 -0.87 12.07 -2.57
N MET A 36 -1.84 11.28 -2.12
CA MET A 36 -3.05 10.93 -2.86
C MET A 36 -3.96 12.14 -3.08
N GLU A 37 -4.10 13.01 -2.07
CA GLU A 37 -4.79 14.29 -2.21
C GLU A 37 -4.14 15.15 -3.31
N ARG A 38 -2.81 15.28 -3.28
CA ARG A 38 -2.07 16.07 -4.29
C ARG A 38 -2.12 15.45 -5.69
N LEU A 39 -2.04 14.12 -5.80
CA LEU A 39 -2.19 13.42 -7.07
C LEU A 39 -3.60 13.58 -7.64
N SER A 40 -4.63 13.65 -6.79
CA SER A 40 -6.00 13.89 -7.22
C SER A 40 -6.19 15.32 -7.76
N VAL A 41 -5.50 16.30 -7.19
CA VAL A 41 -5.49 17.69 -7.69
C VAL A 41 -4.76 17.79 -9.04
N ASP A 42 -3.54 17.27 -9.13
CA ASP A 42 -2.69 17.43 -10.32
C ASP A 42 -3.09 16.49 -11.48
N TYR A 43 -3.60 15.29 -11.15
CA TYR A 43 -3.87 14.19 -12.09
C TYR A 43 -5.27 13.58 -11.90
N GLY A 44 -6.29 14.39 -11.62
CA GLY A 44 -7.64 13.91 -11.27
C GLY A 44 -8.31 12.97 -12.28
N LYS A 45 -7.92 13.00 -13.57
CA LYS A 45 -8.44 12.06 -14.60
C LYS A 45 -7.70 10.72 -14.67
N LYS A 46 -6.64 10.53 -13.89
CA LYS A 46 -5.79 9.33 -13.91
C LYS A 46 -6.19 8.39 -12.80
N SER A 47 -6.19 7.09 -13.09
CA SER A 47 -6.56 6.07 -12.11
C SER A 47 -5.47 5.94 -11.04
N LYS A 48 -5.88 5.72 -9.80
CA LYS A 48 -5.02 5.59 -8.63
C LYS A 48 -5.38 4.29 -7.93
N LEU A 49 -4.48 3.33 -7.98
CA LEU A 49 -4.65 2.03 -7.36
C LEU A 49 -3.70 1.91 -6.18
N GLU A 50 -4.22 1.45 -5.05
CA GLU A 50 -3.45 1.28 -3.82
C GLU A 50 -3.22 -0.19 -3.52
N PHE A 51 -2.01 -0.53 -3.09
CA PHE A 51 -1.65 -1.79 -2.46
C PHE A 51 -1.27 -1.47 -1.01
N ALA A 52 -2.23 -1.73 -0.13
CA ALA A 52 -2.16 -1.28 1.25
C ALA A 52 -1.96 -2.48 2.18
N ILE A 53 -0.81 -2.50 2.87
CA ILE A 53 -0.46 -3.56 3.80
C ILE A 53 -1.20 -3.32 5.12
N TYR A 54 -2.13 -4.21 5.43
CA TYR A 54 -2.90 -4.17 6.66
C TYR A 54 -2.07 -4.71 7.84
N PRO A 55 -2.03 -4.01 8.98
CA PRO A 55 -1.23 -4.43 10.12
C PRO A 55 -1.78 -5.72 10.73
N ALA A 56 -0.87 -6.56 11.22
CA ALA A 56 -1.21 -7.80 11.93
C ALA A 56 -0.46 -7.83 13.27
N PRO A 57 -1.12 -8.19 14.40
CA PRO A 57 -0.51 -8.16 15.73
C PRO A 57 0.81 -8.93 15.84
N GLN A 58 0.96 -10.01 15.07
CA GLN A 58 2.11 -10.91 15.08
C GLN A 58 3.37 -10.30 14.45
N VAL A 59 3.21 -9.30 13.56
CA VAL A 59 4.31 -8.59 12.89
C VAL A 59 4.29 -7.08 13.17
N SER A 60 3.37 -6.63 14.02
CA SER A 60 3.17 -5.24 14.40
C SER A 60 4.39 -4.71 15.16
N THR A 61 4.79 -3.48 14.84
CA THR A 61 5.90 -2.78 15.50
C THR A 61 5.43 -1.60 16.35
N ALA A 62 4.17 -1.17 16.16
CA ALA A 62 3.62 -0.03 16.86
C ALA A 62 2.19 -0.30 17.35
N VAL A 63 1.94 0.03 18.63
CA VAL A 63 0.61 -0.10 19.24
C VAL A 63 -0.43 0.88 18.66
N VAL A 64 0.03 1.90 17.92
CA VAL A 64 -0.81 2.93 17.30
C VAL A 64 -1.22 2.61 15.86
N GLU A 65 -0.86 1.43 15.35
CA GLU A 65 -1.21 0.99 14.00
C GLU A 65 -2.73 1.05 13.70
N PRO A 66 -3.64 0.70 14.63
CA PRO A 66 -5.09 0.84 14.39
C PRO A 66 -5.52 2.30 14.16
N TYR A 67 -4.95 3.25 14.90
CA TYR A 67 -5.25 4.68 14.72
C TYR A 67 -4.82 5.16 13.33
N ASN A 68 -3.59 4.82 12.93
CA ASN A 68 -3.05 5.17 11.62
C ASN A 68 -3.90 4.57 10.49
N SER A 69 -4.33 3.32 10.66
CA SER A 69 -5.13 2.58 9.67
C SER A 69 -6.46 3.27 9.40
N ILE A 70 -7.18 3.66 10.47
CA ILE A 70 -8.47 4.34 10.35
C ILE A 70 -8.30 5.72 9.71
N LEU A 71 -7.32 6.50 10.18
CA LEU A 71 -7.09 7.86 9.67
C LEU A 71 -6.72 7.87 8.19
N THR A 72 -5.80 7.00 7.76
CA THR A 72 -5.42 6.96 6.34
C THR A 72 -6.54 6.42 5.47
N THR A 73 -7.28 5.39 5.91
CA THR A 73 -8.46 4.91 5.18
C THR A 73 -9.45 6.04 4.92
N HIS A 74 -9.77 6.85 5.94
CA HIS A 74 -10.68 7.99 5.78
C HIS A 74 -10.14 9.01 4.76
N CYS A 75 -8.87 9.38 4.86
CA CYS A 75 -8.28 10.41 4.00
C CYS A 75 -8.04 9.93 2.56
N THR A 76 -7.76 8.64 2.32
CA THR A 76 -7.49 8.12 0.96
C THR A 76 -8.76 7.64 0.26
N LEU A 77 -9.86 7.38 0.98
CA LEU A 77 -11.10 6.83 0.42
C LEU A 77 -11.65 7.63 -0.77
N GLU A 78 -11.64 8.96 -0.69
CA GLU A 78 -12.13 9.84 -1.77
C GLU A 78 -11.13 10.03 -2.92
N HIS A 79 -9.89 9.61 -2.70
CA HIS A 79 -8.77 9.83 -3.62
C HIS A 79 -8.27 8.54 -4.27
N THR A 80 -8.75 7.37 -3.86
CA THR A 80 -8.35 6.08 -4.41
C THR A 80 -9.46 5.52 -5.29
N ASP A 81 -9.11 5.00 -6.47
CA ASP A 81 -10.11 4.40 -7.37
C ASP A 81 -10.31 2.90 -7.03
N CYS A 82 -9.25 2.23 -6.55
CA CYS A 82 -9.29 0.84 -6.13
C CYS A 82 -8.18 0.57 -5.10
N ALA A 83 -8.50 -0.10 -4.00
CA ALA A 83 -7.55 -0.46 -2.96
C ALA A 83 -7.50 -1.98 -2.78
N PHE A 84 -6.31 -2.55 -2.99
CA PHE A 84 -5.98 -3.93 -2.69
C PHE A 84 -5.40 -4.01 -1.27
N MET A 85 -6.19 -4.53 -0.35
CA MET A 85 -5.73 -4.76 1.02
C MET A 85 -4.98 -6.08 1.11
N VAL A 86 -3.76 -6.01 1.61
CA VAL A 86 -2.89 -7.16 1.84
C VAL A 86 -2.78 -7.38 3.34
N ASP A 87 -3.50 -8.38 3.85
CA ASP A 87 -3.46 -8.73 5.26
C ASP A 87 -2.20 -9.53 5.60
N ASN A 88 -1.33 -8.93 6.41
CA ASN A 88 -0.12 -9.58 6.87
C ASN A 88 -0.40 -10.86 7.66
N GLU A 89 -1.50 -10.97 8.39
CA GLU A 89 -1.85 -12.17 9.15
C GLU A 89 -2.17 -13.31 8.19
N ALA A 90 -2.99 -13.04 7.16
CA ALA A 90 -3.33 -14.01 6.14
C ALA A 90 -2.10 -14.47 5.34
N ILE A 91 -1.23 -13.54 4.91
CA ILE A 91 0.01 -13.87 4.19
C ILE A 91 0.96 -14.67 5.11
N TYR A 92 1.06 -14.32 6.38
CA TYR A 92 1.87 -15.05 7.35
C TYR A 92 1.37 -16.48 7.54
N ASP A 93 0.06 -16.66 7.66
CA ASP A 93 -0.58 -17.97 7.78
C ASP A 93 -0.38 -18.83 6.53
N ILE A 94 -0.45 -18.24 5.33
CA ILE A 94 -0.16 -18.95 4.07
C ILE A 94 1.32 -19.39 4.04
N CYS A 95 2.26 -18.51 4.41
CA CYS A 95 3.67 -18.88 4.46
C CYS A 95 3.93 -20.01 5.47
N ARG A 96 3.22 -20.00 6.60
CA ARG A 96 3.40 -21.02 7.64
C ARG A 96 2.77 -22.36 7.27
N ARG A 97 1.52 -22.35 6.77
CA ARG A 97 0.73 -23.56 6.48
C ARG A 97 1.07 -24.18 5.14
N ASN A 98 1.26 -23.38 4.09
CA ASN A 98 1.41 -23.87 2.72
C ASN A 98 2.88 -24.00 2.31
N LEU A 99 3.76 -23.14 2.82
CA LEU A 99 5.19 -23.16 2.48
C LEU A 99 6.06 -23.81 3.57
N ASN A 100 5.46 -24.30 4.67
CA ASN A 100 6.15 -24.91 5.81
C ASN A 100 7.27 -24.05 6.41
N ILE A 101 7.12 -22.73 6.39
CA ILE A 101 8.08 -21.80 6.98
C ILE A 101 7.65 -21.51 8.42
N GLU A 102 8.40 -22.03 9.39
CA GLU A 102 8.03 -21.95 10.81
C GLU A 102 7.99 -20.50 11.35
N ARG A 103 8.93 -19.65 10.88
CA ARG A 103 8.98 -18.21 11.17
C ARG A 103 9.17 -17.40 9.88
N PRO A 104 8.09 -17.03 9.18
CA PRO A 104 8.15 -16.18 8.01
C PRO A 104 8.84 -14.85 8.30
N SER A 105 9.84 -14.49 7.49
CA SER A 105 10.47 -13.16 7.49
C SER A 105 9.76 -12.22 6.50
N TYR A 106 10.00 -10.91 6.62
CA TYR A 106 9.49 -9.93 5.64
C TYR A 106 9.90 -10.25 4.20
N GLN A 107 11.06 -10.88 3.98
CA GLN A 107 11.47 -11.29 2.64
C GLN A 107 10.55 -12.37 2.06
N ASN A 108 10.07 -13.30 2.88
CA ASN A 108 9.15 -14.34 2.46
C ASN A 108 7.76 -13.77 2.16
N LEU A 109 7.27 -12.90 3.06
CA LEU A 109 5.99 -12.18 2.87
C LEU A 109 6.02 -11.36 1.58
N ASN A 110 7.06 -10.53 1.40
CA ASN A 110 7.20 -9.65 0.24
C ASN A 110 7.34 -10.43 -1.08
N ARG A 111 7.96 -11.62 -1.07
CA ARG A 111 8.01 -12.48 -2.26
C ARG A 111 6.62 -12.97 -2.65
N LEU A 112 5.81 -13.39 -1.68
CA LEU A 112 4.45 -13.83 -1.94
C LEU A 112 3.56 -12.67 -2.43
N ILE A 113 3.67 -11.51 -1.76
CA ILE A 113 2.96 -10.30 -2.17
C ILE A 113 3.36 -9.88 -3.59
N ALA A 114 4.66 -9.90 -3.93
CA ALA A 114 5.12 -9.57 -5.27
C ALA A 114 4.57 -10.52 -6.35
N GLN A 115 4.40 -11.81 -6.03
CA GLN A 115 3.76 -12.76 -6.94
C GLN A 115 2.28 -12.43 -7.16
N ILE A 116 1.55 -12.07 -6.10
CA ILE A 116 0.14 -11.67 -6.19
C ILE A 116 -0.01 -10.39 -6.99
N VAL A 117 0.83 -9.38 -6.73
CA VAL A 117 0.81 -8.08 -7.44
C VAL A 117 1.18 -8.23 -8.92
N SER A 118 1.99 -9.24 -9.26
CA SER A 118 2.39 -9.51 -10.65
C SER A 118 1.34 -10.32 -11.42
N SER A 119 0.35 -10.90 -10.76
CA SER A 119 -0.67 -11.75 -11.39
C SER A 119 -1.82 -10.92 -11.93
#